data_AF-A0A2W1ACY7-F1
#
_entry.id   AF-A0A2W1ACY7-F1
#
_cell.length_a   1.000
_cell.length_b   1.000
_cell.length_c   1.000
_cell.angle_alpha   90.00
_cell.angle_beta   90.00
_cell.angle_gamma   90.00
#
_symmetry.space_group_name_H-M   'P 1'
#
loop_
_entity.id
_entity.type
_entity.pdbx_description
1 polymer ?
#
loop_
_entity_poly.entity_id
_entity_poly.type
_entity_poly.pdbx_seq_one_letter_code
_entity_poly.pdbx_strand_id
1 'polypeptide(L)' 'MLQVGDALPEFSLRDPDREKFTDAALRGSIAVVAFYPMSFTGG' A
#
# COMPACT_ATOMS: atom_id res chain seq x y z
N MET A 1 9.77 9.72 7.84
CA MET A 1 9.23 10.44 6.65
C MET A 1 9.93 9.85 5.45
N LEU A 2 9.19 9.40 4.44
CA LEU A 2 9.80 8.84 3.21
C LEU A 2 10.31 9.98 2.32
N GLN A 3 11.44 9.75 1.66
CA GLN A 3 12.07 10.66 0.72
C GLN A 3 12.15 10.04 -0.68
N VAL A 4 12.32 10.89 -1.70
CA VAL A 4 12.48 10.42 -3.08
C VAL A 4 13.82 9.67 -3.20
N GLY A 5 13.76 8.45 -3.74
CA GLY A 5 14.91 7.56 -3.86
C GLY A 5 15.03 6.54 -2.71
N ASP A 6 14.26 6.70 -1.63
CA ASP A 6 14.18 5.70 -0.57
C ASP A 6 13.61 4.38 -1.12
N ALA A 7 14.14 3.27 -0.62
CA ALA A 7 13.51 1.98 -0.84
C ALA A 7 12.11 1.95 -0.22
N LEU A 8 11.16 1.31 -0.91
CA LEU A 8 9.83 1.06 -0.37
C LEU A 8 9.98 0.26 0.95
N PRO A 9 9.46 0.77 2.09
CA PRO A 9 9.53 0.04 3.34
C PRO A 9 8.72 -1.25 3.28
N GLU A 10 9.15 -2.26 4.02
CA GLU A 10 8.36 -3.48 4.20
C GLU A 10 7.03 -3.16 4.87
N PHE A 11 5.95 -3.72 4.34
CA PHE A 11 4.63 -3.58 4.93
C PHE A 11 3.80 -4.85 4.78
N SER A 12 2.82 -4.99 5.66
CA SER A 12 1.79 -6.02 5.57
C SER A 12 0.44 -5.39 5.89
N LEU A 13 -0.44 -5.36 4.89
CA LEU A 13 -1.79 -4.84 4.97
C LEU A 13 -2.80 -5.95 4.65
N ARG A 14 -4.08 -5.63 4.82
CA ARG A 14 -5.17 -6.44 4.29
C ARG A 14 -5.82 -5.70 3.13
N ASP A 15 -6.11 -6.43 2.07
CA ASP A 15 -6.85 -5.91 0.93
C ASP A 15 -8.39 -5.92 1.22
N PRO A 16 -9.23 -5.49 0.27
CA PRO A 16 -10.68 -5.52 0.42
C PRO A 16 -11.26 -6.93 0.67
N ASP A 17 -10.63 -7.97 0.14
CA ASP A 17 -11.03 -9.38 0.31
C ASP A 17 -10.48 -10.00 1.61
N ARG A 18 -9.76 -9.19 2.40
CA ARG A 18 -9.09 -9.54 3.66
C ARG A 18 -7.90 -10.48 3.48
N GLU A 19 -7.40 -10.62 2.26
CA GLU A 19 -6.17 -11.33 1.98
C GLU A 19 -4.95 -10.51 2.41
N LYS A 20 -3.83 -11.20 2.62
CA LYS A 20 -2.58 -10.56 3.03
C LYS A 20 -1.92 -9.90 1.82
N PHE A 21 -1.72 -8.59 1.90
CA PHE A 21 -1.02 -7.82 0.88
C PHE A 21 0.30 -7.25 1.43
N THR A 22 1.42 -7.39 0.70
CA THR A 22 2.76 -6.98 1.14
C THR A 22 3.51 -6.20 0.06
N ASP A 23 4.62 -5.54 0.45
CA ASP A 23 5.51 -4.83 -0.50
C ASP A 23 6.05 -5.74 -1.60
N ALA A 24 6.24 -7.03 -1.29
CA ALA A 24 6.73 -8.04 -2.22
C ALA A 24 5.84 -8.15 -3.48
N ALA A 25 4.52 -7.93 -3.34
CA ALA A 25 3.57 -7.97 -4.45
C ALA A 25 3.76 -6.81 -5.46
N LEU A 26 4.47 -5.75 -5.08
CA LEU A 26 4.71 -4.57 -5.92
C LEU A 26 6.09 -4.57 -6.60
N ARG A 27 6.99 -5.48 -6.20
CA ARG A 27 8.37 -5.52 -6.71
C ARG A 27 8.41 -5.79 -8.21
N GLY A 28 9.27 -5.07 -8.93
CA GLY A 28 9.41 -5.21 -10.39
C GLY A 28 8.32 -4.52 -11.22
N SER A 29 7.40 -3.80 -10.57
CA SER A 29 6.35 -3.03 -11.23
C SER A 29 6.42 -1.55 -10.82
N ILE A 30 5.89 -0.67 -11.67
CA ILE A 30 5.67 0.75 -11.30
C ILE A 30 4.32 0.82 -10.60
N ALA A 31 4.32 1.17 -9.31
CA ALA A 31 3.12 1.22 -8.47
C ALA A 31 2.96 2.59 -7.81
N VAL A 32 1.71 2.99 -7.57
CA VAL A 32 1.34 4.20 -6.82
C VAL A 32 0.55 3.76 -5.60
N VAL A 33 1.02 4.12 -4.40
CA VAL A 33 0.35 3.82 -3.13
C VAL A 33 -0.11 5.12 -2.50
N ALA A 34 -1.41 5.24 -2.23
CA ALA A 34 -2.01 6.42 -1.61
C ALA A 34 -2.70 6.04 -0.30
N PHE A 35 -2.45 6.82 0.75
CA PHE A 35 -3.14 6.70 2.04
C PHE A 35 -4.16 7.82 2.17
N TYR A 36 -5.37 7.48 2.60
CA TYR A 36 -6.43 8.44 2.88
C TYR A 36 -6.98 8.21 4.29
N PRO A 37 -7.44 9.26 4.98
CA PRO A 37 -7.71 9.21 6.43
C PRO A 37 -8.95 8.40 6.80
N MET A 38 -9.91 8.23 5.89
CA MET A 38 -11.14 7.49 6.15
C MET A 38 -11.68 6.91 4.84
N SER A 39 -12.09 5.65 4.87
CA SER A 39 -12.89 5.08 3.78
C SER A 39 -14.28 5.71 3.81
N PHE A 40 -14.72 6.27 2.68
CA PHE A 40 -16.10 6.69 2.54
C PHE A 40 -17.00 5.45 2.53
N THR A 41 -17.65 5.19 3.66
CA THR A 41 -18.77 4.24 3.73
C THR A 41 -20.03 4.98 3.25
N GLY A 42 -20.08 5.33 1.96
CA GLY A 42 -21.30 5.84 1.34
C GLY A 42 -22.31 4.70 1.27
N GLY A 43 -23.15 4.60 2.30
CA GLY A 43 -24.35 3.77 2.36
C GLY A 43 -25.59 4.63 2.30
#